data_AF-A0A8J7Q648-F1
#
_entry.id   AF-A0A8J7Q648-F1
#
_cell.length_a   1.000
_cell.length_b   1.000
_cell.length_c   1.000
_cell.angle_alpha   90.00
_cell.angle_beta   90.00
_cell.angle_gamma   90.00
#
_symmetry.space_group_name_H-M   'P 1'
#
loop_
_entity.id
_entity.type
_entity.pdbx_description
1 polymer ?
#
loop_
_entity_poly.entity_id
_entity_poly.type
_entity_poly.pdbx_seq_one_letter_code
_entity_poly.pdbx_strand_id
1 'polypeptide(L)'
;MKAILSAVLAVGLCGLANAGDEKADPVGTWKCEYDIGGQKRESTLVIKKDGEKLAGTMTFQDKQEAKLRDVAFKGGELTFTADRELKDMKITVQYKFQVEGDT
;
A
#
# COMPACT_ATOMS: atom_id res chain seq x y z
N MET A 1 -9.67 26.27 7.55
CA MET A 1 -11.09 26.64 7.60
C MET A 1 -11.89 25.35 7.59
N LYS A 2 -12.79 25.16 8.57
CA LYS A 2 -13.58 23.92 8.78
C LYS A 2 -14.92 24.02 8.02
N ALA A 3 -15.38 22.93 7.40
CA ALA A 3 -16.78 22.69 6.99
C ALA A 3 -16.97 21.16 6.93
N ILE A 4 -17.52 20.50 7.96
CA ILE A 4 -18.93 20.26 8.34
C ILE A 4 -19.68 19.36 7.35
N LEU A 5 -20.16 18.24 7.90
CA LEU A 5 -20.93 17.15 7.30
C LEU A 5 -22.29 17.61 6.72
N SER A 6 -22.76 16.89 5.71
CA SER A 6 -24.20 16.78 5.41
C SER A 6 -24.53 15.33 5.09
N ALA A 7 -25.35 14.72 5.94
CA ALA A 7 -25.97 13.43 5.71
C ALA A 7 -27.27 13.64 4.92
N VAL A 8 -27.42 12.97 3.78
CA VAL A 8 -28.71 12.78 3.12
C VAL A 8 -28.94 11.27 3.01
N LEU A 9 -29.94 10.81 3.77
CA LEU A 9 -30.51 9.48 3.65
C LEU A 9 -31.61 9.56 2.57
N ALA A 10 -31.37 8.92 1.43
CA ALA A 10 -32.42 8.60 0.46
C ALA A 10 -32.30 7.12 0.12
N VAL A 11 -33.24 6.33 0.63
CA VAL A 11 -33.43 4.92 0.27
C VAL A 11 -33.96 4.88 -1.16
N GLY A 12 -33.11 4.47 -2.09
CA GLY A 12 -33.48 4.10 -3.44
C GLY A 12 -32.87 2.74 -3.76
N LEU A 13 -33.73 1.73 -3.92
CA LEU A 13 -33.37 0.45 -4.53
C LEU A 13 -32.93 0.71 -5.98
N CYS A 14 -31.64 0.96 -6.16
CA CYS A 14 -30.93 0.55 -7.36
C CYS A 14 -29.96 -0.51 -6.86
N GLY A 15 -29.99 -1.69 -7.47
CA GLY A 15 -29.07 -2.76 -7.13
C GLY A 15 -27.66 -2.18 -7.09
N LEU A 16 -27.07 -2.17 -5.88
CA LEU A 16 -25.64 -2.25 -5.80
C LEU A 16 -25.34 -3.62 -6.40
N ALA A 17 -25.15 -3.62 -7.73
CA ALA A 17 -24.24 -4.53 -8.35
C ALA A 17 -23.08 -4.61 -7.36
N ASN A 18 -22.79 -5.82 -6.88
CA ASN A 18 -21.45 -6.09 -6.39
C ASN A 18 -20.57 -5.69 -7.58
N ALA A 19 -20.12 -4.43 -7.58
CA ALA A 19 -19.00 -3.98 -8.38
C ALA A 19 -17.97 -5.04 -8.05
N GLY A 20 -17.67 -5.84 -9.06
CA GLY A 20 -17.03 -7.12 -8.86
C GLY A 20 -15.86 -6.92 -7.92
N ASP A 21 -15.63 -7.92 -7.08
CA ASP A 21 -14.28 -8.28 -6.71
C ASP A 21 -13.45 -8.47 -8.02
N GLU A 22 -13.18 -7.40 -8.77
CA GLU A 22 -11.91 -7.21 -9.42
C GLU A 22 -10.93 -7.14 -8.26
N LYS A 23 -10.57 -8.35 -7.85
CA LYS A 23 -9.71 -8.64 -6.73
C LYS A 23 -8.42 -7.89 -7.01
N ALA A 24 -8.29 -6.68 -6.43
CA ALA A 24 -7.17 -5.80 -6.70
C ALA A 24 -5.88 -6.63 -6.64
N ASP A 25 -5.09 -6.66 -7.72
CA ASP A 25 -3.86 -7.45 -7.74
C ASP A 25 -2.72 -6.54 -7.25
N PRO A 26 -2.06 -6.83 -6.12
CA PRO A 26 -0.97 -6.00 -5.63
C PRO A 26 0.31 -6.14 -6.47
N VAL A 27 0.37 -7.09 -7.40
CA VAL A 27 1.56 -7.37 -8.21
C VAL A 27 1.82 -6.22 -9.19
N GLY A 28 3.03 -5.69 -9.12
CA GLY A 28 3.43 -4.57 -9.93
C GLY A 28 4.60 -3.80 -9.32
N THR A 29 4.89 -2.68 -9.96
CA THR A 29 5.88 -1.71 -9.51
C THR A 29 5.14 -0.43 -9.15
N TRP A 30 5.29 -0.01 -7.90
CA TRP A 30 4.56 1.10 -7.31
C TRP A 30 5.54 2.20 -6.91
N LYS A 31 5.21 3.44 -7.25
CA LYS A 31 5.89 4.61 -6.69
C LYS A 31 5.15 5.01 -5.41
N CYS A 32 5.83 5.01 -4.28
CA CYS A 32 5.29 5.44 -3.00
C CYS A 32 5.87 6.81 -2.65
N GLU A 33 5.00 7.75 -2.29
CA GLU A 33 5.38 9.08 -1.81
C GLU A 33 4.88 9.26 -0.38
N TYR A 34 5.74 9.76 0.51
CA TYR A 34 5.40 9.97 1.91
C TYR A 34 6.20 11.15 2.49
N ASP A 35 5.68 11.75 3.57
CA ASP A 35 6.35 12.85 4.28
C ASP A 35 6.83 12.39 5.65
N ILE A 36 8.08 12.72 5.98
CA ILE A 36 8.62 12.53 7.34
C ILE A 36 9.20 13.86 7.80
N GLY A 37 8.52 14.51 8.75
CA GLY A 37 8.99 15.76 9.36
C GLY A 37 9.07 16.93 8.39
N GLY A 38 8.15 17.00 7.41
CA GLY A 38 8.13 18.04 6.37
C GLY A 38 9.06 17.77 5.19
N GLN A 39 9.72 16.61 5.17
CA GLN A 39 10.52 16.17 4.05
C GLN A 39 9.75 15.12 3.25
N LYS A 40 9.39 15.48 2.01
CA LYS A 40 8.90 14.51 1.02
C LYS A 40 9.97 13.49 0.70
N ARG A 41 9.56 12.23 0.64
CA ARG A 41 10.40 11.07 0.31
C ARG A 41 9.67 10.20 -0.68
N GLU A 42 10.45 9.50 -1.48
CA GLU A 42 9.96 8.55 -2.44
C GLU A 42 10.60 7.18 -2.20
N SER A 43 9.85 6.13 -2.53
CA SER A 43 10.36 4.77 -2.63
C SER A 43 9.69 4.03 -3.77
N THR A 44 10.38 3.06 -4.34
CA THR A 44 9.83 2.14 -5.32
C THR A 44 9.56 0.81 -4.64
N LEU A 45 8.32 0.36 -4.66
CA LEU A 45 7.88 -0.93 -4.15
C LEU A 45 7.64 -1.87 -5.33
N VAL A 46 8.26 -3.05 -5.31
CA VAL A 46 8.01 -4.11 -6.29
C VAL A 46 7.37 -5.29 -5.58
N ILE A 47 6.20 -5.70 -6.05
CA ILE A 47 5.49 -6.90 -5.58
C ILE A 47 5.40 -7.87 -6.75
N LYS A 48 5.72 -9.14 -6.50
CA LYS A 48 5.68 -10.23 -7.47
C LYS A 48 5.08 -11.49 -6.86
N LYS A 49 4.59 -12.38 -7.72
CA LYS A 49 4.24 -13.75 -7.35
C LYS A 49 5.51 -14.58 -7.18
N ASP A 50 5.56 -15.36 -6.11
CA ASP A 50 6.59 -16.36 -5.81
C ASP A 50 5.87 -17.68 -5.49
N GLY A 51 5.60 -18.45 -6.55
CA GLY A 51 4.67 -19.58 -6.49
C GLY A 51 3.26 -19.11 -6.10
N GLU A 52 2.73 -19.67 -5.01
CA GLU A 52 1.41 -19.31 -4.45
C GLU A 52 1.45 -18.10 -3.50
N LYS A 53 2.65 -17.58 -3.19
CA LYS A 53 2.85 -16.48 -2.25
C LYS A 53 3.22 -15.19 -2.98
N LEU A 54 3.22 -14.09 -2.23
CA LEU A 54 3.78 -12.81 -2.67
C LEU A 54 5.18 -12.61 -2.09
N ALA A 55 6.04 -12.01 -2.89
CA ALA A 55 7.35 -11.54 -2.50
C ALA A 55 7.53 -10.11 -3.01
N GLY A 56 8.45 -9.37 -2.40
CA GLY A 56 8.73 -8.03 -2.88
C GLY A 56 10.03 -7.44 -2.37
N THR A 57 10.37 -6.31 -2.94
CA THR A 57 11.49 -5.45 -2.53
C THR A 57 11.01 -4.02 -2.47
N MET A 58 11.62 -3.24 -1.58
CA MET A 58 11.43 -1.79 -1.55
C MET A 58 12.78 -1.11 -1.68
N THR A 59 12.92 -0.29 -2.72
CA THR A 59 14.08 0.57 -2.95
C THR A 59 13.75 1.97 -2.47
N PHE A 60 14.61 2.52 -1.63
CA PHE A 60 14.40 3.83 -1.05
C PHE A 60 15.16 4.93 -1.81
N GLN A 61 14.87 6.20 -1.49
CA GLN A 61 15.50 7.37 -2.12
C GLN A 61 17.05 7.38 -2.11
N ASP A 62 17.67 6.74 -1.11
CA ASP A 62 19.13 6.60 -0.97
C ASP A 62 19.68 5.36 -1.68
N LYS A 63 18.86 4.73 -2.53
CA LYS A 63 19.16 3.51 -3.31
C LYS A 63 19.40 2.26 -2.45
N GLN A 64 19.17 2.32 -1.14
CA GLN A 64 19.15 1.12 -0.33
C GLN A 64 17.93 0.28 -0.69
N GLU A 65 18.10 -1.04 -0.73
CA GLU A 65 17.04 -2.00 -0.97
C GLU A 65 16.77 -2.82 0.29
N ALA A 66 15.49 -3.01 0.59
CA ALA A 66 15.04 -3.95 1.61
C ALA A 66 14.16 -5.03 0.97
N LYS A 67 14.48 -6.29 1.24
CA LYS A 67 13.56 -7.40 0.99
C LYS A 67 12.40 -7.32 1.97
N LEU A 68 11.19 -7.49 1.46
CA LEU A 68 10.00 -7.48 2.29
C LEU A 68 9.88 -8.79 3.06
N ARG A 69 9.38 -8.70 4.29
CA ARG A 69 9.01 -9.84 5.13
C ARG A 69 7.51 -9.82 5.39
N ASP A 70 6.95 -10.98 5.71
CA ASP A 70 5.56 -11.12 6.14
C ASP A 70 4.56 -10.51 5.16
N VAL A 71 4.84 -10.65 3.85
CA VAL A 71 4.01 -10.09 2.79
C VAL A 71 2.67 -10.82 2.75
N ALA A 72 1.59 -10.09 2.93
CA ALA A 72 0.24 -10.62 2.89
C ALA A 72 -0.68 -9.66 2.15
N PHE A 73 -1.64 -10.23 1.42
CA PHE A 73 -2.67 -9.46 0.72
C PHE A 73 -4.04 -10.05 0.98
N LYS A 74 -4.94 -9.26 1.58
CA LYS A 74 -6.29 -9.69 1.97
C LYS A 74 -7.28 -8.54 1.80
N GLY A 75 -8.36 -8.77 1.04
CA GLY A 75 -9.46 -7.80 0.92
C GLY A 75 -9.02 -6.41 0.45
N GLY A 76 -8.07 -6.32 -0.49
CA GLY A 76 -7.53 -5.04 -0.96
C GLY A 76 -6.39 -4.48 -0.09
N GLU A 77 -6.09 -5.06 1.06
CA GLU A 77 -5.02 -4.58 1.95
C GLU A 77 -3.72 -5.37 1.73
N LEU A 78 -2.65 -4.67 1.36
CA LEU A 78 -1.28 -5.18 1.28
C LEU A 78 -0.51 -4.81 2.54
N THR A 79 -0.05 -5.80 3.30
CA THR A 79 0.78 -5.61 4.49
C THR A 79 2.13 -6.28 4.35
N PHE A 80 3.19 -5.65 4.84
CA PHE A 80 4.52 -6.23 4.89
C PHE A 80 5.43 -5.48 5.87
N THR A 81 6.56 -6.09 6.21
CA THR A 81 7.61 -5.46 7.02
C THR A 81 8.86 -5.24 6.19
N ALA A 82 9.53 -4.10 6.37
CA ALA A 82 10.85 -3.83 5.80
C ALA A 82 11.80 -3.30 6.87
N ASP A 83 13.02 -3.83 6.87
CA ASP A 83 14.10 -3.32 7.71
C ASP A 83 14.84 -2.20 6.95
N ARG A 84 14.99 -1.04 7.58
CA ARG A 84 15.67 0.15 7.07
C ARG A 84 16.95 0.39 7.86
N GLU A 85 18.04 0.65 7.16
CA GLU A 85 19.29 1.08 7.79
C GLU A 85 19.50 2.57 7.55
N LEU A 86 19.12 3.40 8.52
CA LEU A 86 19.32 4.84 8.42
C LEU A 86 20.57 5.22 9.21
N LYS A 87 21.63 5.59 8.49
CA LYS A 87 22.97 5.85 9.03
C LYS A 87 23.51 4.60 9.75
N ASP A 88 23.48 4.58 11.08
CA ASP A 88 23.96 3.48 11.93
C ASP A 88 22.82 2.81 12.73
N MET A 89 21.56 3.14 12.43
CA MET A 89 20.41 2.58 13.12
C MET A 89 19.59 1.70 12.18
N LYS A 90 19.35 0.46 12.63
CA LYS A 90 18.40 -0.45 12.00
C LYS A 90 17.01 -0.21 12.58
N ILE A 91 16.06 0.11 11.71
CA ILE A 91 14.66 0.38 12.06
C ILE A 91 13.80 -0.61 11.30
N THR A 92 12.98 -1.36 12.01
CA THR A 92 11.96 -2.22 11.38
C THR A 92 10.67 -1.42 11.24
N VAL A 93 10.16 -1.33 10.01
CA VAL A 93 8.93 -0.59 9.69
C VAL A 93 7.89 -1.56 9.15
N GLN A 94 6.70 -1.53 9.74
CA GLN A 94 5.53 -2.25 9.24
C GLN A 94 4.72 -1.32 8.34
N TYR A 95 4.36 -1.82 7.16
CA TYR A 95 3.60 -1.09 6.16
C TYR A 95 2.24 -1.74 5.95
N LYS A 96 1.25 -0.89 5.68
CA LYS A 96 -0.11 -1.26 5.32
C LYS A 96 -0.54 -0.32 4.19
N PHE A 97 -0.87 -0.89 3.04
CA PHE A 97 -1.36 -0.17 1.86
C PHE A 97 -2.75 -0.68 1.51
N GLN A 98 -3.63 0.25 1.14
CA GLN A 98 -4.88 -0.09 0.47
C GLN A 98 -4.61 -0.07 -1.03
N VAL A 99 -4.84 -1.20 -1.69
CA VAL A 99 -4.71 -1.35 -3.14
C VAL A 99 -6.10 -1.21 -3.72
N GLU A 100 -6.30 -0.09 -4.41
CA GLU A 100 -7.52 0.18 -5.16
C GLU A 100 -7.24 -0.22 -6.62
N GLY A 101 -8.13 -1.03 -7.20
CA GLY A 101 -8.02 -1.39 -8.62
C GLY A 101 -8.43 -0.22 -9.50
N ASP A 102 -7.75 -0.06 -10.63
CA ASP A 102 -8.24 0.79 -11.72
C ASP A 102 -9.35 0.00 -12.44
N THR A 103 -10.61 0.37 -12.21
CA THR A 103 -11.75 -0.05 -13.05
C THR A 103 -11.61 0.44 -14.49
#